data_AF-A0A442HMJ1-F1
#
_entry.id   AF-A0A442HMJ1-F1
#
_cell.length_a   1.000
_cell.length_b   1.000
_cell.length_c   1.000
_cell.angle_alpha   90.00
_cell.angle_beta   90.00
_cell.angle_gamma   90.00
#
_symmetry.space_group_name_H-M   'P 1'
#
loop_
_entity.id
_entity.type
_entity.pdbx_description
1 polymer ?
#
loop_
_entity_poly.entity_id
_entity_poly.type
_entity_poly.pdbx_seq_one_letter_code
_entity_poly.pdbx_strand_id
1 'polypeptide(L)' 'IVGNSQDDAQQEVDRLVAEEGLVMLPPFDHPDIIAGQGTLGLELMEQVPDAAAVLVPLSGGGLAAGVAAAVKGVS' A
#
# COMPACT_ATOMS: atom_id res chain seq x y z
N ILE A 1 11.67 -21.83 -1.66
CA ILE A 1 10.30 -21.28 -1.55
C ILE A 1 9.59 -22.16 -0.53
N VAL A 2 9.04 -21.55 0.53
CA VAL A 2 8.32 -22.27 1.61
C VAL A 2 6.83 -22.05 1.40
N GLY A 3 6.03 -23.11 1.55
CA GLY A 3 4.59 -23.10 1.32
C GLY A 3 4.16 -23.40 -0.12
N ASN A 4 2.89 -23.78 -0.30
CA ASN A 4 2.25 -24.01 -1.61
C ASN A 4 1.19 -22.93 -1.95
N SER A 5 0.98 -21.97 -1.05
CA SER A 5 0.02 -20.87 -1.17
C SER A 5 0.58 -19.61 -0.49
N GLN A 6 -0.07 -18.46 -0.69
CA GLN A 6 0.27 -17.24 0.05
C GLN A 6 0.07 -17.43 1.56
N ASP A 7 -0.99 -18.13 1.95
CA ASP A 7 -1.32 -18.38 3.37
C ASP A 7 -0.31 -19.34 4.01
N ASP A 8 0.17 -20.34 3.26
CA ASP A 8 1.24 -21.25 3.72
C ASP A 8 2.55 -20.48 3.92
N ALA A 9 2.88 -19.58 2.98
CA ALA A 9 4.07 -18.76 3.07
C ALA A 9 3.99 -17.75 4.23
N GLN A 10 2.80 -17.22 4.53
CA GLN A 10 2.58 -16.30 5.65
C GLN A 10 2.90 -16.96 7.00
N GLN A 11 2.61 -18.26 7.18
CA GLN A 11 2.96 -18.98 8.41
C GLN A 11 4.48 -19.03 8.65
N GLU A 12 5.28 -19.15 7.60
CA GLU A 12 6.74 -19.10 7.71
C GLU A 12 7.23 -17.68 8.02
N VAL A 13 6.61 -16.65 7.44
CA VAL A 13 6.90 -15.25 7.80
C VAL A 13 6.63 -15.02 9.29
N ASP A 14 5.49 -15.49 9.80
CA ASP A 14 5.12 -15.34 11.21
C ASP A 14 6.11 -16.05 12.14
N ARG A 15 6.58 -17.25 11.77
CA ARG A 15 7.64 -17.98 12.49
C ARG A 15 8.94 -17.18 12.51
N LEU A 16 9.40 -16.68 11.36
CA LEU A 16 10.65 -15.91 11.26
C LEU A 16 10.61 -14.61 12.06
N VAL A 17 9.47 -13.92 12.05
CA VAL A 17 9.24 -12.72 12.88
C VAL A 17 9.34 -13.06 14.35
N ALA A 18 8.70 -14.15 14.80
CA ALA A 18 8.67 -14.55 16.21
C ALA A 18 10.01 -15.11 16.72
N GLU A 19 10.68 -15.94 15.93
CA GLU A 19 11.88 -16.70 16.36
C GLU A 19 13.18 -15.98 16.04
N GLU A 20 13.24 -15.24 14.93
CA GLU A 20 14.46 -14.58 14.44
C GLU A 20 14.40 -13.06 14.59
N GLY A 21 13.26 -12.51 15.06
CA GLY A 21 13.10 -11.09 15.32
C GLY A 21 13.06 -10.23 14.05
N LEU A 22 12.66 -10.81 12.92
CA LEU A 22 12.51 -10.07 11.66
C LEU A 22 11.35 -9.08 11.75
N VAL A 23 11.42 -8.02 10.95
CA VAL A 23 10.34 -7.02 10.84
C VAL A 23 9.35 -7.46 9.78
N MET A 24 8.09 -7.62 10.18
CA MET A 24 6.99 -7.83 9.23
C MET A 24 6.71 -6.52 8.49
N LEU A 25 6.92 -6.53 7.17
CA LEU A 25 6.54 -5.45 6.27
C LEU A 25 5.24 -5.82 5.56
N PRO A 26 4.09 -5.22 5.94
CA PRO A 26 2.82 -5.58 5.32
C PRO A 26 2.78 -5.09 3.88
N PRO A 27 1.95 -5.67 3.01
CA PRO A 27 1.85 -5.24 1.62
C PRO A 27 1.03 -3.95 1.41
N PHE A 28 0.18 -3.55 2.37
CA PHE A 28 -0.69 -2.37 2.22
C PHE A 28 -1.14 -1.71 3.53
N ASP A 29 -1.44 -2.49 4.58
CA ASP A 29 -2.08 -1.97 5.81
C ASP A 29 -1.06 -1.39 6.79
N HIS A 30 -0.39 -0.32 6.39
CA HIS A 30 0.54 0.42 7.23
C HIS A 30 0.57 1.90 6.84
N PRO A 31 0.56 2.84 7.82
CA PRO A 31 0.54 4.27 7.54
C PRO A 31 1.63 4.71 6.56
N ASP A 32 2.88 4.26 6.75
CA ASP A 32 3.99 4.64 5.88
C ASP A 32 3.88 4.07 4.46
N ILE A 33 3.27 2.90 4.31
CA ILE A 33 3.05 2.30 2.99
C ILE A 33 1.98 3.09 2.25
N ILE A 34 0.88 3.41 2.94
CA ILE A 34 -0.21 4.25 2.41
C ILE A 34 0.32 5.63 2.03
N ALA A 35 1.13 6.25 2.88
CA ALA A 35 1.77 7.55 2.61
C ALA A 35 2.67 7.47 1.38
N GLY A 36 3.48 6.41 1.26
CA GLY A 36 4.29 6.15 0.06
C GLY A 36 3.45 6.01 -1.21
N GLN A 37 2.33 5.28 -1.15
CA GLN A 37 1.41 5.18 -2.30
C GLN A 37 0.78 6.54 -2.65
N GLY A 38 0.59 7.41 -1.67
CA GLY A 38 0.02 8.74 -1.85
C GLY A 38 0.86 9.68 -2.70
N THR A 39 2.16 9.43 -2.87
CA THR A 39 3.00 10.27 -3.73
C THR A 39 2.51 10.27 -5.18
N LEU A 40 1.95 9.14 -5.66
CA LEU A 40 1.31 9.08 -6.97
C LEU A 40 0.13 10.06 -7.07
N GLY A 41 -0.64 10.23 -6.00
CA GLY A 41 -1.74 11.21 -5.97
C GLY A 41 -1.24 12.65 -6.06
N LEU A 42 -0.09 12.96 -5.47
CA LEU A 42 0.55 14.28 -5.58
C LEU A 42 1.02 14.55 -7.00
N GLU A 43 1.72 13.58 -7.61
CA GLU A 43 2.17 13.66 -9.01
C GLU A 43 1.00 13.84 -9.98
N LEU A 44 -0.12 13.14 -9.76
CA LEU A 44 -1.34 13.29 -10.56
C LEU A 44 -1.89 14.72 -10.50
N MET A 45 -1.94 15.35 -9.32
CA MET A 45 -2.45 16.71 -9.16
C MET A 45 -1.51 17.77 -9.71
N GLU A 46 -0.20 17.49 -9.77
CA GLU A 46 0.76 18.35 -10.46
C GLU A 46 0.59 18.27 -11.99
N GLN A 47 0.42 17.06 -12.52
CA GLN A 47 0.39 16.81 -13.97
C GLN A 47 -0.98 17.09 -14.62
N VAL A 48 -2.07 16.86 -13.90
CA VAL A 48 -3.45 17.03 -14.39
C VAL A 48 -4.31 17.69 -13.29
N PRO A 49 -4.09 18.98 -12.98
CA PRO A 49 -4.73 19.66 -11.85
C PRO A 49 -6.26 19.80 -11.99
N ASP A 50 -6.80 19.66 -13.19
CA ASP A 50 -8.22 19.78 -13.50
C ASP A 50 -8.92 18.41 -13.70
N ALA A 51 -8.28 17.31 -13.26
CA ALA A 51 -8.84 15.97 -13.34
C ALA A 51 -10.22 15.89 -12.68
N ALA A 52 -11.26 15.64 -13.48
CA ALA A 52 -12.62 15.49 -12.96
C ALA A 52 -12.83 14.20 -12.15
N ALA A 53 -12.03 13.16 -12.41
CA ALA A 53 -12.09 11.89 -11.72
C ALA A 53 -10.74 11.17 -11.74
N VAL A 54 -10.43 10.43 -10.67
CA VAL A 54 -9.26 9.54 -10.56
C VAL A 54 -9.76 8.13 -10.29
N LEU A 55 -9.46 7.19 -11.19
CA LEU A 55 -9.81 5.78 -11.03
C LEU A 55 -8.59 5.01 -10.52
N VAL A 56 -8.75 4.30 -9.41
CA VAL A 56 -7.65 3.58 -8.74
C VAL A 56 -8.02 2.11 -8.59
N PRO A 57 -7.14 1.16 -8.99
CA PRO A 57 -7.39 -0.27 -8.78
C PRO A 57 -7.42 -0.59 -7.28
N LEU A 58 -8.34 -1.48 -6.90
CA LEU A 58 -8.56 -1.84 -5.51
C LEU A 58 -8.27 -3.33 -5.26
N SER A 59 -7.34 -3.58 -4.36
CA SER A 59 -7.10 -4.87 -3.71
C SER A 59 -7.12 -4.64 -2.19
N GLY A 60 -5.99 -4.72 -1.49
CA GLY A 60 -5.89 -4.41 -0.05
C GLY A 60 -6.07 -2.92 0.35
N GLY A 61 -6.39 -2.03 -0.60
CA GLY A 61 -6.78 -0.65 -0.29
C GLY A 61 -5.65 0.37 -0.13
N GLY A 62 -4.39 -0.04 0.07
CA GLY A 62 -3.28 0.89 0.33
C GLY A 62 -3.09 1.97 -0.75
N LEU A 63 -3.14 1.60 -2.03
CA LEU A 63 -3.03 2.55 -3.14
C LEU A 63 -4.22 3.51 -3.20
N ALA A 64 -5.45 2.97 -3.12
CA ALA A 64 -6.66 3.78 -3.15
C ALA A 64 -6.71 4.77 -1.98
N ALA A 65 -6.32 4.34 -0.77
CA ALA A 65 -6.26 5.19 0.41
C ALA A 65 -5.21 6.31 0.25
N GLY A 66 -3.99 5.96 -0.17
CA GLY A 66 -2.90 6.92 -0.35
C GLY A 66 -3.22 7.98 -1.40
N VAL A 67 -3.63 7.55 -2.60
CA VAL A 67 -3.99 8.44 -3.71
C VAL A 67 -5.17 9.33 -3.31
N ALA A 68 -6.22 8.78 -2.71
CA ALA A 68 -7.38 9.57 -2.28
C ALA A 68 -7.01 10.62 -1.22
N ALA A 69 -6.17 10.26 -0.25
CA ALA A 69 -5.71 11.18 0.78
C ALA A 69 -4.89 12.34 0.20
N ALA A 70 -3.96 12.03 -0.72
CA ALA A 70 -3.16 13.04 -1.40
C ALA A 70 -4.02 13.98 -2.26
N VAL A 71 -4.85 13.43 -3.15
CA VAL A 71 -5.73 14.21 -4.04
C VAL A 71 -6.64 15.13 -3.22
N LYS A 72 -7.34 14.60 -2.22
CA LYS A 72 -8.24 15.41 -1.37
C LYS A 72 -7.53 16.39 -0.44
N GLY A 73 -6.25 16.18 -0.18
CA GLY A 73 -5.44 17.10 0.61
C GLY A 73 -4.97 18.34 -0.15
N VAL A 74 -4.92 18.27 -1.49
CA VAL A 74 -4.34 19.34 -2.33
C VAL A 74 -5.30 19.91 -3.39
N SER A 75 -6.43 19.23 -3.68
CA SER A 75 -7.49 19.70 -4.59
C SER A 75 -8.48 20.64 -3.92
#